data_AF-A0A959KWL5-F1
#
_entry.id   AF-A0A959KWL5-F1
#
_cell.length_a   1.000
_cell.length_b   1.000
_cell.length_c   1.000
_cell.angle_alpha   90.00
_cell.angle_beta   90.00
_cell.angle_gamma   90.00
#
_symmetry.space_group_name_H-M   'P 1'
#
loop_
_entity.id
_entity.type
_entity.pdbx_description
1 polymer ?
#
loop_
_entity_poly.entity_id
_entity_poly.type
_entity_poly.pdbx_seq_one_letter_code
_entity_poly.pdbx_strand_id
1 'polypeptide(L)'
;MKKSFLPIVSFVGLLFGLLASAPLQAQQEDAAVRLALDHLKTHCADYGLSAADVAEPWVSSAYSSKKSGVTHVYFNQMYQGVKVWQATGNANIDR
;
A
#
# COMPACT_ATOMS: atom_id res chain seq x y z
N MET A 1 -1.21 53.92 15.21
CA MET A 1 -0.33 53.01 14.44
C MET A 1 -0.74 51.56 14.76
N LYS A 2 -1.60 50.94 13.93
CA LYS A 2 -2.07 49.56 14.13
C LYS A 2 -1.16 48.64 13.31
N LYS A 3 -0.29 47.87 13.97
CA LYS A 3 0.64 46.94 13.30
C LYS A 3 -0.13 45.65 12.95
N SER A 4 -0.32 45.41 11.65
CA SER A 4 -0.90 44.18 11.10
C SER A 4 0.11 43.04 11.16
N PHE A 5 0.02 42.19 12.20
CA PHE A 5 0.89 41.02 12.40
C PHE A 5 0.23 39.68 12.00
N LEU A 6 -0.72 39.71 11.05
CA LEU A 6 -1.57 38.56 10.73
C LEU A 6 -1.24 37.65 9.51
N PRO A 7 -0.15 37.79 8.72
CA PRO A 7 0.03 36.89 7.56
C PRO A 7 0.91 35.66 7.81
N ILE A 8 1.82 35.67 8.80
CA ILE A 8 2.87 34.64 8.91
C ILE A 8 2.38 33.36 9.62
N VAL A 9 1.54 33.50 10.65
CA VAL A 9 0.99 32.35 11.40
C VAL A 9 0.04 31.52 10.54
N SER A 10 -0.74 32.17 9.66
CA SER A 10 -1.62 31.47 8.71
C SER A 10 -0.85 30.75 7.59
N PHE A 11 0.31 31.24 7.19
CA PHE A 11 1.12 30.61 6.13
C PHE A 11 1.83 29.33 6.62
N VAL A 12 2.32 29.33 7.87
CA VAL A 12 2.92 28.14 8.49
C VAL A 12 1.89 27.06 8.77
N GLY A 13 0.68 27.43 9.22
CA GLY A 13 -0.42 26.48 9.44
C GLY A 13 -0.89 25.79 8.16
N LEU A 14 -0.96 26.53 7.04
CA LEU A 14 -1.34 25.99 5.74
C LEU A 14 -0.29 25.00 5.20
N LEU A 15 1.00 25.32 5.39
CA LEU A 15 2.11 24.45 4.99
C LEU A 15 2.13 23.13 5.79
N PHE A 16 1.80 23.18 7.08
CA PHE A 16 1.74 21.98 7.94
C PHE A 16 0.57 21.05 7.59
N GLY A 17 -0.60 21.61 7.23
CA GLY A 17 -1.77 20.82 6.81
C GLY A 17 -1.58 20.08 5.48
N LEU A 18 -0.84 20.67 4.54
CA LEU A 18 -0.52 20.05 3.24
C LEU A 18 0.47 18.88 3.35
N LEU A 19 1.34 18.88 4.37
CA LEU A 19 2.33 17.81 4.56
C LEU A 19 1.77 16.57 5.30
N ALA A 20 0.67 16.72 6.04
CA ALA A 20 0.12 15.64 6.86
C ALA A 20 -0.75 14.62 6.08
N SER A 21 -1.17 14.93 4.86
CA SER A 21 -2.12 14.10 4.10
C SER A 21 -1.48 12.94 3.34
N ALA A 22 -0.25 13.11 2.83
CA ALA A 22 0.49 12.05 2.13
C ALA A 22 0.91 10.85 3.00
N PRO A 23 1.43 11.02 4.24
CA PRO A 23 1.88 9.87 5.04
C PRO A 23 0.73 8.95 5.47
N LEU A 24 -0.49 9.48 5.60
CA LEU A 24 -1.65 8.69 6.01
C LEU A 24 -2.03 7.63 4.96
N GLN A 25 -1.94 7.98 3.68
CA GLN A 25 -2.27 7.07 2.60
C GLN A 25 -1.20 5.99 2.40
N ALA A 26 0.08 6.38 2.47
CA ALA A 26 1.19 5.42 2.42
C ALA A 26 1.08 4.38 3.56
N GLN A 27 0.72 4.82 4.77
CA GLN A 27 0.54 3.92 5.91
C GLN A 27 -0.61 2.92 5.70
N GLN A 28 -1.71 3.34 5.06
CA GLN A 28 -2.84 2.46 4.75
C GLN A 28 -2.45 1.41 3.70
N GLU A 29 -1.72 1.80 2.66
CA GLU A 29 -1.22 0.90 1.62
C GLU A 29 -0.23 -0.13 2.21
N ASP A 30 0.67 0.27 3.09
CA ASP A 30 1.61 -0.62 3.78
C ASP A 30 0.89 -1.67 4.65
N ALA A 31 -0.14 -1.25 5.39
CA ALA A 31 -0.94 -2.17 6.20
C ALA A 31 -1.69 -3.20 5.33
N ALA A 32 -2.27 -2.75 4.22
CA ALA A 32 -2.94 -3.63 3.27
C ALA A 32 -1.98 -4.62 2.60
N VAL A 33 -0.78 -4.16 2.22
CA VAL A 33 0.27 -5.03 1.67
C VAL A 33 0.64 -6.13 2.65
N ARG A 34 0.88 -5.78 3.92
CA ARG A 34 1.20 -6.78 4.95
C ARG A 34 0.09 -7.82 5.10
N LEU A 35 -1.16 -7.36 5.22
CA LEU A 35 -2.31 -8.26 5.34
C LEU A 35 -2.47 -9.16 4.12
N ALA A 36 -2.28 -8.62 2.91
CA ALA A 36 -2.33 -9.39 1.66
C ALA A 36 -1.27 -10.48 1.60
N LEU A 37 -0.02 -10.15 1.98
CA LEU A 37 1.09 -11.11 1.96
C LEU A 37 0.92 -12.19 3.04
N ASP A 38 0.46 -11.82 4.23
CA ASP A 38 0.17 -12.77 5.30
C ASP A 38 -0.98 -13.71 4.90
N HIS A 39 -2.04 -13.17 4.29
CA HIS A 39 -3.16 -13.96 3.77
C HIS A 39 -2.69 -14.94 2.68
N LEU A 40 -1.90 -14.47 1.71
CA LEU A 40 -1.33 -15.29 0.64
C LEU A 40 -0.50 -16.45 1.21
N LYS A 41 0.38 -16.18 2.18
CA LYS A 41 1.24 -17.20 2.78
C LYS A 41 0.44 -18.22 3.59
N THR A 42 -0.53 -17.74 4.36
CA THR A 42 -1.35 -18.59 5.24
C THR A 42 -2.28 -19.50 4.45
N HIS A 43 -2.85 -19.01 3.35
CA HIS A 43 -3.86 -19.72 2.55
C HIS A 43 -3.33 -20.19 1.19
N CYS A 44 -2.00 -20.25 1.00
CA CYS A 44 -1.41 -20.62 -0.29
C CYS A 44 -1.89 -21.98 -0.81
N ALA A 45 -2.05 -22.96 0.09
CA ALA A 45 -2.53 -24.29 -0.25
C ALA A 45 -3.97 -24.28 -0.80
N ASP A 46 -4.82 -23.36 -0.35
CA ASP A 46 -6.21 -23.22 -0.83
C ASP A 46 -6.27 -22.79 -2.30
N TYR A 47 -5.19 -22.16 -2.78
CA TYR A 47 -5.01 -21.75 -4.17
C TYR A 47 -4.20 -22.75 -5.01
N GLY A 48 -3.89 -23.93 -4.45
CA GLY A 48 -3.04 -24.92 -5.11
C GLY A 48 -1.58 -24.50 -5.24
N LEU A 49 -1.15 -23.49 -4.47
CA LEU A 49 0.23 -23.01 -4.44
C LEU A 49 1.02 -23.76 -3.37
N SER A 50 2.29 -24.02 -3.66
CA SER A 50 3.24 -24.53 -2.70
C SER A 50 3.86 -23.40 -1.87
N ALA A 51 4.49 -23.76 -0.75
CA ALA A 51 5.26 -22.80 0.04
C ALA A 51 6.39 -22.13 -0.77
N ALA A 52 6.94 -22.82 -1.78
CA ALA A 52 7.97 -22.27 -2.65
C ALA A 52 7.43 -21.17 -3.56
N ASP A 53 6.17 -21.25 -3.98
CA ASP A 53 5.55 -20.25 -4.86
C ASP A 53 5.33 -18.90 -4.16
N VAL A 54 5.25 -18.90 -2.83
CA VAL A 54 4.98 -17.72 -1.99
C VAL A 54 6.12 -17.39 -1.02
N ALA A 55 7.31 -17.96 -1.25
CA ALA A 55 8.47 -17.74 -0.39
C ALA A 55 9.03 -16.31 -0.52
N GLU A 56 9.09 -15.80 -1.76
CA GLU A 56 9.67 -14.50 -2.12
C GLU A 56 8.69 -13.63 -2.93
N PRO A 57 7.44 -13.39 -2.48
CA PRO A 57 6.47 -12.64 -3.27
C PRO A 57 6.94 -11.20 -3.49
N TRP A 58 6.91 -10.74 -4.74
CA TRP A 58 7.24 -9.36 -5.09
C TRP A 58 5.98 -8.55 -5.34
N VAL A 59 5.73 -7.51 -4.54
CA VAL A 59 4.59 -6.60 -4.73
C VAL A 59 4.89 -5.68 -5.91
N SER A 60 4.12 -5.81 -6.99
CA SER A 60 4.31 -5.02 -8.21
C SER A 60 3.55 -3.69 -8.17
N SER A 61 2.41 -3.65 -7.47
CA SER A 61 1.71 -2.40 -7.17
C SER A 61 0.76 -2.55 -5.99
N ALA A 62 0.54 -1.46 -5.26
CA ALA A 62 -0.51 -1.33 -4.27
C ALA A 62 -1.14 0.06 -4.41
N TYR A 63 -2.47 0.14 -4.38
CA TYR A 63 -3.17 1.43 -4.42
C TYR A 63 -4.59 1.32 -3.86
N SER A 64 -5.02 2.37 -3.15
CA SER A 64 -6.39 2.48 -2.68
C SER A 64 -7.31 3.09 -3.75
N SER A 65 -8.42 2.40 -4.04
CA SER A 65 -9.47 2.87 -4.93
C SER A 65 -10.23 4.04 -4.31
N LYS A 66 -10.23 5.20 -4.97
CA LYS A 66 -11.01 6.37 -4.53
C LYS A 66 -12.53 6.13 -4.56
N LYS A 67 -12.99 5.19 -5.40
CA LYS A 67 -14.43 4.92 -5.59
C LYS A 67 -14.98 3.98 -4.53
N SER A 68 -14.24 2.91 -4.20
CA SER A 68 -14.70 1.87 -3.28
C SER A 68 -14.02 1.91 -1.92
N GLY A 69 -12.91 2.63 -1.77
CA GLY A 69 -12.08 2.59 -0.56
C GLY A 69 -11.20 1.34 -0.43
N VAL A 70 -11.43 0.32 -1.25
CA VAL A 70 -10.67 -0.94 -1.27
C VAL A 70 -9.24 -0.70 -1.74
N THR A 71 -8.28 -1.35 -1.07
CA THR A 71 -6.87 -1.36 -1.50
C THR A 71 -6.58 -2.59 -2.32
N HIS A 72 -6.12 -2.38 -3.56
CA HIS A 72 -5.72 -3.44 -4.46
C HIS A 72 -4.21 -3.67 -4.30
N VAL A 73 -3.81 -4.91 -4.06
CA VAL A 73 -2.41 -5.32 -3.96
C VAL A 73 -2.13 -6.37 -5.01
N TYR A 74 -1.17 -6.11 -5.91
CA TYR A 74 -0.73 -7.04 -6.94
C TYR A 74 0.66 -7.55 -6.60
N PHE A 75 0.88 -8.85 -6.75
CA PHE A 75 2.15 -9.49 -6.48
C PHE A 75 2.50 -10.51 -7.54
N ASN A 76 3.79 -10.76 -7.70
CA ASN A 76 4.35 -11.76 -8.57
C ASN A 76 5.11 -12.81 -7.77
N GLN A 77 5.05 -14.04 -8.25
CA GLN A 77 5.94 -15.09 -7.79
C GLN A 77 7.39 -14.76 -8.20
N MET A 78 8.31 -15.02 -7.28
CA MET A 78 9.73 -15.02 -7.55
C MET A 78 10.28 -16.43 -7.29
N TYR A 79 11.30 -16.79 -8.07
CA TYR A 79 12.09 -18.00 -7.86
C TYR A 79 13.56 -17.63 -7.97
N GLN A 80 14.30 -17.76 -6.86
CA GLN A 80 15.72 -17.41 -6.80
C GLN A 80 16.01 -15.98 -7.30
N GLY A 81 15.22 -15.01 -6.86
CA GLY A 81 15.36 -13.62 -7.28
C GLY A 81 14.91 -13.31 -8.72
N VAL A 82 14.38 -14.28 -9.46
CA VAL A 82 13.84 -14.07 -10.81
C VAL A 82 12.32 -14.08 -10.77
N LYS A 83 11.70 -13.06 -11.36
CA LYS A 83 10.25 -13.00 -11.52
C LYS A 83 9.78 -14.11 -12.46
N VAL A 84 8.86 -14.95 -11.99
CA VAL A 84 8.24 -15.97 -12.83
C VAL A 84 7.26 -15.29 -13.79
N TRP A 85 7.41 -15.56 -15.09
CA TRP A 85 6.58 -14.94 -16.12
C TRP A 85 5.12 -15.36 -15.95
N GLN A 86 4.20 -14.38 -16.07
CA GLN A 86 2.74 -14.57 -15.94
C GLN A 86 2.23 -15.13 -14.60
N ALA A 87 3.10 -15.37 -13.61
CA ALA A 87 2.70 -15.73 -12.25
C ALA A 87 2.35 -14.47 -11.45
N THR A 88 1.20 -13.87 -11.78
CA THR A 88 0.66 -12.67 -11.11
C THR A 88 -0.58 -13.05 -10.30
N GLY A 89 -0.62 -12.63 -9.04
CA GLY A 89 -1.79 -12.71 -8.18
C GLY A 89 -2.20 -11.33 -7.66
N ASN A 90 -3.40 -11.25 -7.09
CA ASN A 90 -3.88 -10.04 -6.44
C ASN A 90 -4.69 -10.35 -5.18
N ALA A 91 -4.70 -9.40 -4.26
CA ALA A 91 -5.59 -9.35 -3.12
C ALA A 91 -6.31 -8.00 -3.07
N ASN A 92 -7.56 -8.01 -2.59
CA ASN A 92 -8.37 -6.82 -2.42
C ASN A 92 -8.70 -6.69 -0.94
N ILE A 93 -8.19 -5.63 -0.31
CA ILE A 93 -8.29 -5.41 1.13
C ILE A 93 -9.31 -4.31 1.42
N ASP A 94 -10.32 -4.63 2.22
CA ASP A 94 -11.30 -3.65 2.70
C ASP A 94 -10.72 -2.79 3.85
N ARG A 95 -11.45 -1.74 4.25
CA ARG A 95 -11.04 -0.73 5.25
C ARG A 95 -10.83 -1.29 6.65
#